data_AF-A0A519QRI9-F1
#
_entry.id   AF-A0A519QRI9-F1
#
_cell.length_a   1.000
_cell.length_b   1.000
_cell.length_c   1.000
_cell.angle_alpha   90.00
_cell.angle_beta   90.00
_cell.angle_gamma   90.00
#
_symmetry.space_group_name_H-M   'P 1'
#
loop_
_entity.id
_entity.type
_entity.pdbx_description
1 polymer ?
#
loop_
_entity_poly.entity_id
_entity_poly.type
_entity_poly.pdbx_seq_one_letter_code
_entity_poly.pdbx_strand_id
1 'polypeptide(L)'
;MATLAPSPAGRSWQSTPATSAPKQVDGFYTQWMVRLLFLDVALYAIRDTLTGSIRYYMDMFGLSTLWFVPDGLAFVVFAYFCYAAIFQNRSILAGMLVVNFFAAAVIGAIYMNQSSLAFVTGIKAVIPLFVGMAFLDRSITEKRYCRIILFTMMAMSSIGLILAPHSNYPWVGANISNFGFEKTVGKLWWAGGVVRYGGFAGDSTMAAFMVIFPYFLLYKHLPRWANVLLWPVLFYALDISTSKTASGVLAAFVAYYVAIHILVPARRQLGLQQGVAVSSYLLVLFPILMIFTLGGANLDANYP
;
A
#
# COMPACT_ATOMS: atom_id res chain seq x y z
N MET A 1 11.11 -70.83 23.83
CA MET A 1 10.23 -69.74 24.33
C MET A 1 11.04 -68.46 24.32
N ALA A 2 10.95 -67.69 23.24
CA ALA A 2 11.65 -66.42 23.08
C ALA A 2 10.71 -65.28 23.52
N THR A 3 11.13 -64.54 24.53
CA THR A 3 10.44 -63.35 25.06
C THR A 3 10.56 -62.20 24.07
N LEU A 4 9.43 -61.81 23.47
CA LEU A 4 9.30 -60.62 22.63
C LEU A 4 9.40 -59.35 23.49
N ALA A 5 10.31 -58.46 23.13
CA ALA A 5 10.45 -57.14 23.73
C ALA A 5 9.27 -56.23 23.33
N PRO A 6 8.77 -55.35 24.22
CA PRO A 6 7.69 -54.44 23.90
C PRO A 6 8.16 -53.30 22.97
N SER A 7 7.32 -53.03 21.96
CA SER A 7 7.40 -51.92 21.02
C SER A 7 7.42 -50.55 21.71
N PRO A 8 8.25 -49.58 21.29
CA PRO A 8 8.23 -48.21 21.80
C PRO A 8 7.11 -47.42 21.11
N ALA A 9 5.85 -47.76 21.42
CA ALA A 9 4.70 -46.94 21.09
C ALA A 9 4.54 -45.86 22.19
N GLY A 10 4.83 -44.60 21.86
CA GLY A 10 4.50 -43.50 22.76
C GLY A 10 5.51 -42.34 22.84
N ARG A 11 6.18 -41.94 21.74
CA ARG A 11 6.62 -40.55 21.65
C ARG A 11 5.41 -39.69 21.36
N SER A 12 4.67 -39.37 22.42
CA SER A 12 3.83 -38.17 22.40
C SER A 12 4.72 -37.03 21.96
N TRP A 13 4.35 -36.37 20.84
CA TRP A 13 4.90 -35.09 20.47
C TRP A 13 4.45 -34.11 21.57
N GLN A 14 5.17 -34.11 22.68
CA GLN A 14 5.18 -32.99 23.59
C GLN A 14 5.71 -31.84 22.75
N SER A 15 4.78 -31.06 22.20
CA SER A 15 5.04 -29.73 21.70
C SER A 15 5.79 -29.02 22.81
N THR A 16 7.09 -28.90 22.68
CA THR A 16 7.88 -27.95 23.45
C THR A 16 7.09 -26.65 23.35
N PRO A 17 6.53 -26.12 24.45
CA PRO A 17 5.85 -24.85 24.35
C PRO A 17 6.90 -23.90 23.81
N ALA A 18 6.60 -23.27 22.67
CA ALA A 18 7.43 -22.23 22.08
C ALA A 18 7.40 -21.00 23.02
N THR A 19 7.95 -21.15 24.22
CA THR A 19 8.27 -20.07 25.16
C THR A 19 9.58 -19.44 24.72
N SER A 20 9.61 -18.98 23.48
CA SER A 20 10.35 -17.79 23.13
C SER A 20 9.30 -16.84 22.59
N ALA A 21 8.56 -16.21 23.50
CA ALA A 21 7.98 -14.92 23.18
C ALA A 21 9.08 -14.12 22.47
N PRO A 22 8.83 -13.56 21.28
CA PRO A 22 9.86 -12.78 20.58
C PRO A 22 10.40 -11.81 21.61
N LYS A 23 11.72 -11.83 21.84
CA LYS A 23 12.39 -10.93 22.78
C LYS A 23 11.88 -9.54 22.42
N GLN A 24 10.99 -9.03 23.24
CA GLN A 24 10.44 -7.71 23.06
C GLN A 24 11.66 -6.81 23.23
N VAL A 25 12.14 -6.26 22.12
CA VAL A 25 13.31 -5.37 22.12
C VAL A 25 12.82 -4.06 22.73
N ASP A 26 12.56 -4.09 24.04
CA ASP A 26 11.93 -3.04 24.84
C ASP A 26 12.90 -1.90 25.17
N GLY A 27 14.05 -1.82 24.50
CA GLY A 27 15.11 -0.88 24.85
C GLY A 27 15.24 0.37 23.97
N PHE A 28 14.67 0.44 22.76
CA PHE A 28 15.14 1.46 21.80
C PHE A 28 14.10 2.06 20.84
N TYR A 29 12.90 1.50 20.71
CA TYR A 29 11.83 2.24 20.03
C TYR A 29 11.34 3.34 20.97
N THR A 30 12.08 4.45 21.02
CA THR A 30 11.69 5.63 21.76
C THR A 30 10.27 5.96 21.32
N GLN A 31 9.30 6.08 22.24
CA GLN A 31 7.88 6.25 21.91
C GLN A 31 7.64 7.35 20.86
N TRP A 32 8.51 8.35 20.81
CA TRP A 32 8.59 9.39 19.79
C TRP A 32 8.71 8.87 18.35
N MET A 33 9.50 7.83 18.11
CA MET A 33 9.75 7.24 16.78
C MET A 33 8.50 6.52 16.27
N VAL A 34 7.84 5.78 17.16
CA VAL A 34 6.56 5.13 16.85
C VAL A 34 5.50 6.18 16.52
N ARG A 35 5.44 7.28 17.28
CA ARG A 35 4.56 8.42 16.97
C ARG A 35 4.89 9.05 15.61
N LEU A 36 6.18 9.17 15.28
CA LEU A 36 6.68 9.66 13.99
C LEU A 36 6.21 8.77 12.83
N LEU A 37 6.37 7.45 12.95
CA LEU A 37 5.89 6.49 11.95
C LEU A 37 4.39 6.60 11.70
N PHE A 38 3.60 6.66 12.77
CA PHE A 38 2.15 6.82 12.66
C PHE A 38 1.74 8.18 12.09
N LEU A 39 2.45 9.24 12.45
CA LEU A 39 2.23 10.58 11.91
C LEU A 39 2.52 10.60 10.41
N ASP A 40 3.62 10.00 9.98
CA ASP A 40 4.00 9.92 8.57
C ASP A 40 2.92 9.19 7.75
N VAL A 41 2.55 7.97 8.16
CA VAL A 41 1.47 7.22 7.50
C VAL A 41 0.16 7.99 7.47
N ALA A 42 -0.20 8.68 8.55
CA ALA A 42 -1.41 9.50 8.59
C ALA A 42 -1.35 10.67 7.61
N LEU A 43 -0.22 11.38 7.54
CA LEU A 43 -0.01 12.49 6.62
C LEU A 43 -0.03 12.01 5.16
N TYR A 44 0.58 10.88 4.85
CA TYR A 44 0.48 10.26 3.52
C TYR A 44 -0.96 9.88 3.18
N ALA A 45 -1.67 9.21 4.09
CA ALA A 45 -3.05 8.81 3.84
C ALA A 45 -3.96 10.03 3.58
N ILE A 46 -3.79 11.11 4.36
CA ILE A 46 -4.52 12.37 4.17
C ILE A 46 -4.16 13.02 2.84
N ARG A 47 -2.85 13.20 2.58
CA ARG A 47 -2.35 13.81 1.35
C ARG A 47 -2.87 13.05 0.14
N ASP A 48 -2.76 11.73 0.15
CA ASP A 48 -3.07 10.90 -0.99
C ASP A 48 -4.59 10.78 -1.24
N THR A 49 -5.40 10.79 -0.18
CA THR A 49 -6.87 10.82 -0.30
C THR A 49 -7.39 12.16 -0.83
N LEU A 50 -6.76 13.26 -0.41
CA LEU A 50 -7.23 14.62 -0.66
C LEU A 50 -6.31 15.38 -1.63
N THR A 51 -5.55 14.66 -2.46
CA THR A 51 -4.48 15.25 -3.29
C THR A 51 -4.96 16.42 -4.15
N GLY A 52 -6.09 16.28 -4.85
CA GLY A 52 -6.64 17.32 -5.71
C GLY A 52 -7.04 18.55 -4.90
N SER A 53 -7.84 18.32 -3.84
CA SER A 53 -8.32 19.40 -2.97
C SER A 53 -7.19 20.15 -2.24
N ILE A 54 -6.32 19.43 -1.52
CA ILE A 54 -5.22 20.04 -0.75
C ILE A 54 -4.29 20.81 -1.68
N ARG A 55 -3.90 20.21 -2.81
CA ARG A 55 -2.94 20.85 -3.72
C ARG A 55 -3.52 22.11 -4.35
N TYR A 56 -4.80 22.10 -4.72
CA TYR A 56 -5.49 23.28 -5.24
C TYR A 56 -5.53 24.42 -4.22
N TYR A 57 -5.94 24.15 -2.99
CA TYR A 57 -5.99 25.18 -1.95
C TYR A 57 -4.60 25.65 -1.53
N MET A 58 -3.61 24.76 -1.44
CA MET A 58 -2.22 25.15 -1.15
C MET A 58 -1.65 26.08 -2.20
N ASP A 59 -1.94 25.83 -3.48
CA ASP A 59 -1.49 26.71 -4.58
C ASP A 59 -2.16 28.08 -4.49
N MET A 60 -3.47 28.11 -4.23
CA MET A 60 -4.23 29.35 -4.05
C MET A 60 -3.69 30.22 -2.90
N PHE A 61 -3.21 29.61 -1.81
CA PHE A 61 -2.61 30.32 -0.67
C PHE A 61 -1.10 30.54 -0.78
N GLY A 62 -0.45 30.14 -1.88
CA GLY A 62 1.00 30.23 -2.04
C GLY A 62 1.81 29.32 -1.09
N LEU A 63 1.18 28.28 -0.56
CA LEU A 63 1.75 27.30 0.38
C LEU A 63 2.16 25.99 -0.30
N SER A 64 2.41 26.00 -1.61
CA SER A 64 2.75 24.81 -2.42
C SER A 64 3.97 24.03 -1.89
N THR A 65 4.88 24.68 -1.14
CA THR A 65 6.02 24.02 -0.49
C THR A 65 5.60 23.06 0.63
N LEU A 66 4.49 23.33 1.34
CA LEU A 66 3.99 22.45 2.42
C LEU A 66 3.55 21.08 1.91
N TRP A 67 3.26 20.97 0.60
CA TRP A 67 2.95 19.71 -0.06
C TRP A 67 4.04 18.65 0.13
N PHE A 68 5.29 19.08 0.30
CA PHE A 68 6.46 18.20 0.43
C PHE A 68 6.79 17.79 1.88
N VAL A 69 6.03 18.27 2.87
CA VAL A 69 6.26 17.94 4.29
C VAL A 69 6.20 16.43 4.56
N PRO A 70 5.21 15.67 4.06
CA PRO A 70 5.19 14.22 4.25
C PRO A 70 6.39 13.52 3.60
N ASP A 71 6.88 14.06 2.47
CA ASP A 71 8.06 13.48 1.81
C ASP A 71 9.30 13.66 2.68
N GLY A 72 9.52 14.86 3.23
CA GLY A 72 10.63 15.12 4.15
C GLY A 72 10.57 14.24 5.40
N LEU A 73 9.38 14.01 5.94
CA LEU A 73 9.18 13.14 7.10
C LEU A 73 9.50 11.67 6.76
N ALA A 74 9.12 11.20 5.57
CA ALA A 74 9.46 9.86 5.10
C ALA A 74 10.97 9.65 4.93
N PHE A 75 11.72 10.67 4.52
CA PHE A 75 13.20 10.60 4.51
C PHE A 75 13.78 10.42 5.92
N VAL A 76 13.22 11.10 6.92
CA VAL A 76 13.63 10.93 8.33
C VAL A 76 13.33 9.51 8.81
N VAL A 77 12.15 9.00 8.49
CA VAL A 77 11.77 7.61 8.81
C VAL A 77 12.66 6.60 8.08
N PHE A 78 13.03 6.86 6.82
CA PHE A 78 13.94 6.01 6.06
C PHE A 78 15.34 5.96 6.70
N ALA A 79 15.88 7.12 7.09
CA ALA A 79 17.16 7.16 7.81
C ALA A 79 17.08 6.35 9.11
N TYR A 80 15.95 6.41 9.81
CA TYR A 80 15.71 5.58 10.98
C TYR A 80 15.64 4.09 10.65
N PHE A 81 14.96 3.69 9.57
CA PHE A 81 14.93 2.31 9.10
C PHE A 81 16.35 1.78 8.88
N CYS A 82 17.20 2.56 8.20
CA CYS A 82 18.60 2.19 8.00
C CYS A 82 19.32 2.02 9.35
N TYR A 83 19.16 2.96 10.28
CA TYR A 83 19.76 2.87 11.61
C TYR A 83 19.30 1.61 12.37
N ALA A 84 17.99 1.41 12.51
CA ALA A 84 17.42 0.34 13.31
C ALA A 84 17.62 -1.04 12.66
N ALA A 85 17.37 -1.18 11.35
CA ALA A 85 17.44 -2.48 10.68
C ALA A 85 18.89 -2.90 10.39
N ILE A 86 19.75 -1.98 9.92
CA ILE A 86 21.10 -2.32 9.48
C ILE A 86 22.09 -2.27 10.64
N PHE A 87 22.09 -1.22 11.46
CA PHE A 87 23.12 -1.06 12.49
C PHE A 87 22.73 -1.72 13.81
N GLN A 88 21.50 -1.53 14.26
CA GLN A 88 21.05 -2.09 15.54
C GLN A 88 20.70 -3.57 15.43
N ASN A 89 19.85 -3.95 14.47
CA ASN A 89 19.46 -5.35 14.27
C ASN A 89 20.48 -6.15 13.47
N ARG A 90 21.50 -5.49 12.88
CA ARG A 90 22.56 -6.13 12.07
C ARG A 90 22.00 -7.02 10.94
N SER A 91 20.87 -6.62 10.35
CA SER A 91 20.24 -7.35 9.26
C SER A 91 20.99 -7.12 7.95
N ILE A 92 21.74 -8.15 7.52
CA ILE A 92 22.43 -8.15 6.22
C ILE A 92 21.43 -7.94 5.08
N LEU A 93 20.25 -8.56 5.17
CA LEU A 93 19.20 -8.44 4.15
C LEU A 93 18.68 -7.00 4.02
N ALA A 94 18.48 -6.30 5.13
CA ALA A 94 18.08 -4.89 5.09
C ALA A 94 19.16 -4.02 4.44
N GLY A 95 20.43 -4.28 4.76
CA GLY A 95 21.56 -3.59 4.12
C GLY A 95 21.62 -3.86 2.61
N MET A 96 21.52 -5.12 2.20
CA MET A 96 21.49 -5.51 0.79
C MET A 96 20.31 -4.88 0.05
N LEU A 97 19.12 -4.80 0.66
CA LEU A 97 17.95 -4.16 0.06
C LEU A 97 18.18 -2.68 -0.20
N VAL A 98 18.70 -1.94 0.79
CA VAL A 98 18.99 -0.50 0.66
C VAL A 98 20.07 -0.25 -0.40
N VAL A 99 21.16 -1.03 -0.38
CA VAL A 99 22.24 -0.91 -1.36
C VAL A 99 21.73 -1.24 -2.77
N ASN A 100 20.98 -2.34 -2.94
CA ASN A 100 20.42 -2.71 -4.24
C ASN A 100 19.45 -1.64 -4.76
N PHE A 101 18.62 -1.07 -3.89
CA PHE A 101 17.72 0.02 -4.28
C PHE A 101 18.49 1.22 -4.84
N PHE A 102 19.50 1.71 -4.12
CA PHE A 102 20.29 2.86 -4.60
C PHE A 102 21.13 2.51 -5.83
N ALA A 103 21.72 1.32 -5.90
CA ALA A 103 22.45 0.86 -7.07
C ALA A 103 21.54 0.81 -8.30
N ALA A 104 20.36 0.22 -8.18
CA ALA A 104 19.36 0.17 -9.25
C ALA A 104 18.89 1.57 -9.67
N ALA A 105 18.66 2.47 -8.71
CA ALA A 105 18.28 3.85 -9.00
C ALA A 105 19.38 4.60 -9.77
N VAL A 106 20.65 4.43 -9.37
CA VAL A 106 21.81 5.07 -10.05
C VAL A 106 21.99 4.49 -11.46
N ILE A 107 21.93 3.17 -11.63
CA ILE A 107 22.02 2.53 -12.95
C ILE A 107 20.90 3.03 -13.85
N GLY A 108 19.66 3.10 -13.34
CA GLY A 108 18.52 3.64 -14.08
C GLY A 108 18.70 5.10 -14.48
N ALA A 109 19.22 5.94 -13.59
CA ALA A 109 19.50 7.35 -13.87
C ALA A 109 20.54 7.54 -14.98
N ILE A 110 21.62 6.75 -14.95
CA ILE A 110 22.67 6.77 -15.97
C ILE A 110 22.13 6.28 -17.31
N TYR A 111 21.43 5.13 -17.33
CA TYR A 111 20.95 4.52 -18.56
C TYR A 111 19.89 5.38 -19.27
N MET A 112 19.00 6.01 -18.51
CA MET A 112 17.94 6.87 -19.06
C MET A 112 18.40 8.33 -19.25
N ASN A 113 19.68 8.65 -18.97
CA ASN A 113 20.24 10.00 -19.01
C ASN A 113 19.34 11.05 -18.31
N GLN A 114 18.87 10.71 -17.10
CA GLN A 114 17.91 11.55 -16.38
C GLN A 114 18.57 12.79 -15.77
N SER A 115 17.82 13.89 -15.70
CA SER A 115 18.23 15.06 -14.92
C SER A 115 18.28 14.72 -13.41
N SER A 116 19.08 15.48 -12.66
CA SER A 116 19.20 15.31 -11.20
C SER A 116 17.85 15.45 -10.47
N LEU A 117 16.96 16.31 -10.96
CA LEU A 117 15.61 16.48 -10.41
C LEU A 117 14.72 15.26 -10.66
N ALA A 118 14.81 14.63 -11.84
CA ALA A 118 14.07 13.41 -12.14
C ALA A 118 14.54 12.25 -11.26
N PHE A 119 15.86 12.14 -11.03
CA PHE A 119 16.44 11.15 -10.11
C PHE A 119 15.94 11.30 -8.67
N VAL A 120 15.98 12.51 -8.11
CA VAL A 120 15.47 12.78 -6.74
C VAL A 120 13.97 12.49 -6.64
N THR A 121 13.20 12.84 -7.67
CA THR A 121 11.77 12.55 -7.73
C THR A 121 11.50 11.04 -7.78
N GLY A 122 12.31 10.28 -8.52
CA GLY A 122 12.25 8.83 -8.57
C GLY A 122 12.54 8.19 -7.21
N ILE A 123 13.58 8.63 -6.50
CA ILE A 123 13.88 8.18 -5.14
C ILE A 123 12.69 8.46 -4.20
N LYS A 124 12.18 9.70 -4.23
CA LYS A 124 11.04 10.12 -3.43
C LYS A 124 9.82 9.22 -3.64
N ALA A 125 9.57 8.74 -4.85
CA ALA A 125 8.43 7.88 -5.15
C ALA A 125 8.51 6.51 -4.46
N VAL A 126 9.72 6.01 -4.16
CA VAL A 126 9.92 4.67 -3.57
C VAL A 126 10.10 4.72 -2.05
N ILE A 127 10.53 5.84 -1.48
CA ILE A 127 10.77 5.98 -0.04
C ILE A 127 9.61 5.56 0.87
N PRO A 128 8.33 5.84 0.56
CA PRO A 128 7.21 5.39 1.38
C PRO A 128 7.15 3.86 1.57
N LEU A 129 7.73 3.08 0.66
CA LEU A 129 7.89 1.63 0.83
C LEU A 129 8.72 1.30 2.09
N PHE A 130 9.81 2.03 2.30
CA PHE A 130 10.68 1.84 3.47
C PHE A 130 10.03 2.32 4.77
N VAL A 131 9.15 3.33 4.71
CA VAL A 131 8.31 3.73 5.84
C VAL A 131 7.45 2.55 6.32
N GLY A 132 6.83 1.81 5.39
CA GLY A 132 6.09 0.60 5.71
C GLY A 132 6.95 -0.48 6.37
N MET A 133 8.18 -0.68 5.86
CA MET A 133 9.13 -1.65 6.43
C MET A 133 9.70 -1.22 7.79
N ALA A 134 9.72 0.08 8.08
CA ALA A 134 10.20 0.64 9.35
C ALA A 134 9.34 0.25 10.57
N PHE A 135 8.15 -0.30 10.35
CA PHE A 135 7.31 -0.81 11.43
C PHE A 135 7.84 -2.10 12.10
N LEU A 136 8.79 -2.83 11.47
CA LEU A 136 9.58 -3.93 12.06
C LEU A 136 8.79 -4.78 13.08
N ASP A 137 7.76 -5.48 12.60
CA ASP A 137 6.78 -6.32 13.32
C ASP A 137 5.58 -5.65 13.98
N ARG A 138 5.49 -4.31 13.99
CA ARG A 138 4.28 -3.61 14.44
C ARG A 138 3.28 -3.44 13.31
N SER A 139 1.99 -3.50 13.66
CA SER A 139 0.93 -3.16 12.71
C SER A 139 0.58 -1.69 12.77
N ILE A 140 0.38 -1.06 11.60
CA ILE A 140 -0.19 0.28 11.46
C ILE A 140 -1.55 0.38 12.18
N THR A 141 -2.27 -0.73 12.29
CA THR A 141 -3.62 -0.78 12.88
C THR A 141 -3.66 -1.08 14.38
N GLU A 142 -2.50 -1.14 15.05
CA GLU A 142 -2.42 -1.38 16.49
C GLU A 142 -3.10 -0.25 17.29
N LYS A 143 -2.92 1.01 16.87
CA LYS A 143 -3.48 2.18 17.57
C LYS A 143 -4.86 2.54 17.04
N ARG A 144 -5.79 2.83 17.96
CA ARG A 144 -7.18 3.19 17.64
C ARG A 144 -7.27 4.44 16.76
N TYR A 145 -6.48 5.47 17.03
CA TYR A 145 -6.49 6.71 16.25
C TYR A 145 -6.10 6.48 14.78
N CYS A 146 -5.09 5.65 14.53
CA CYS A 146 -4.70 5.28 13.17
C CYS A 146 -5.83 4.54 12.44
N ARG A 147 -6.55 3.66 13.13
CA ARG A 147 -7.73 3.00 12.55
C ARG A 147 -8.83 3.98 12.17
N ILE A 148 -9.09 4.97 13.04
CA ILE A 148 -10.08 6.01 12.77
C ILE A 148 -9.66 6.83 11.55
N ILE A 149 -8.40 7.26 11.46
CA ILE A 149 -7.88 8.02 10.32
C ILE A 149 -7.99 7.21 9.03
N LEU A 150 -7.56 5.95 9.03
CA LEU A 150 -7.69 5.08 7.84
C LEU A 150 -9.15 4.92 7.42
N PHE A 151 -10.06 4.78 8.38
CA PHE A 151 -11.48 4.61 8.10
C PHE A 151 -12.09 5.89 7.54
N THR A 152 -11.74 7.05 8.10
CA THR A 152 -12.20 8.35 7.59
C THR A 152 -11.64 8.61 6.21
N MET A 153 -10.39 8.28 5.93
CA MET A 153 -9.81 8.43 4.59
C MET A 153 -10.49 7.52 3.55
N MET A 154 -10.76 6.26 3.90
CA MET A 154 -11.54 5.34 3.07
C MET A 154 -12.93 5.91 2.74
N ALA A 155 -13.62 6.40 3.77
CA ALA A 155 -14.96 6.97 3.63
C ALA A 155 -14.91 8.24 2.77
N MET A 156 -13.96 9.14 3.02
CA MET A 156 -13.77 10.37 2.24
C MET A 156 -13.47 10.05 0.77
N SER A 157 -12.61 9.08 0.47
CA SER A 157 -12.33 8.69 -0.91
C SER A 157 -13.57 8.11 -1.61
N SER A 158 -14.33 7.26 -0.91
CA SER A 158 -15.56 6.66 -1.43
C SER A 158 -16.63 7.72 -1.70
N ILE A 159 -16.84 8.64 -0.75
CA ILE A 159 -17.76 9.77 -0.87
C ILE A 159 -17.32 10.68 -2.02
N GLY A 160 -16.04 11.03 -2.09
CA GLY A 160 -15.49 11.86 -3.17
C GLY A 160 -15.70 11.26 -4.55
N LEU A 161 -15.61 9.92 -4.69
CA LEU A 161 -15.92 9.25 -5.95
C LEU A 161 -17.42 9.25 -6.24
N ILE A 162 -18.26 8.92 -5.26
CA ILE A 162 -19.73 8.84 -5.43
C ILE A 162 -20.34 10.21 -5.73
N LEU A 163 -19.83 11.29 -5.14
CA LEU A 163 -20.32 12.65 -5.38
C LEU A 163 -19.80 13.25 -6.70
N ALA A 164 -18.71 12.72 -7.28
CA ALA A 164 -18.08 13.31 -8.45
C ALA A 164 -19.01 13.43 -9.69
N PRO A 165 -19.91 12.47 -10.00
CA PRO A 165 -20.87 12.62 -11.09
C PRO A 165 -21.94 13.68 -10.83
N HIS A 166 -22.16 14.04 -9.56
CA HIS A 166 -23.23 14.95 -9.14
C HIS A 166 -22.74 16.37 -8.82
N SER A 167 -21.43 16.59 -8.75
CA SER A 167 -20.84 17.86 -8.33
C SER A 167 -19.55 18.15 -9.07
N ASN A 168 -19.46 19.34 -9.65
CA ASN A 168 -18.25 19.81 -10.30
C ASN A 168 -17.24 20.29 -9.26
N TYR A 169 -16.11 19.61 -9.15
CA TYR A 169 -15.06 19.99 -8.23
C TYR A 169 -14.16 21.11 -8.79
N PRO A 170 -13.82 22.13 -7.99
CA PRO A 170 -13.07 23.30 -8.47
C PRO A 170 -11.61 22.98 -8.84
N TRP A 171 -11.05 21.89 -8.31
CA TRP A 171 -9.69 21.44 -8.61
C TRP A 171 -9.57 20.62 -9.89
N VAL A 172 -10.69 20.23 -10.52
CA VAL A 172 -10.67 19.44 -11.77
C VAL A 172 -10.36 20.38 -12.93
N GLY A 173 -9.26 20.13 -13.64
CA GLY A 173 -8.78 20.98 -14.73
C GLY A 173 -7.93 22.17 -14.29
N ALA A 174 -7.66 22.34 -12.99
CA ALA A 174 -6.81 23.42 -12.49
C ALA A 174 -5.34 23.21 -12.89
N ASN A 175 -4.69 24.23 -13.44
CA ASN A 175 -3.24 24.21 -13.70
C ASN A 175 -2.50 24.62 -12.42
N ILE A 176 -1.69 23.72 -11.87
CA ILE A 176 -0.90 23.96 -10.67
C ILE A 176 0.57 24.05 -11.06
N SER A 177 1.22 25.17 -10.76
CA SER A 177 2.64 25.37 -11.03
C SER A 177 3.49 24.86 -9.86
N ASN A 178 4.45 23.97 -10.14
CA ASN A 178 5.45 23.53 -9.18
C ASN A 178 6.85 23.83 -9.74
N PHE A 179 7.63 24.68 -9.07
CA PHE A 179 9.03 24.95 -9.42
C PHE A 179 9.25 25.31 -10.90
N GLY A 180 8.34 26.10 -11.49
CA GLY A 180 8.41 26.51 -12.90
C GLY A 180 7.83 25.49 -13.90
N PHE A 181 7.32 24.34 -13.44
CA PHE A 181 6.61 23.36 -14.27
C PHE A 181 5.11 23.40 -14.00
N GLU A 182 4.29 23.55 -15.04
CA GLU A 182 2.84 23.48 -14.92
C GLU A 182 2.35 22.03 -14.96
N LYS A 183 1.55 21.64 -13.96
CA LYS A 183 0.86 20.36 -13.92
C LYS A 183 -0.65 20.62 -13.84
N THR A 184 -1.38 20.21 -14.86
CA THR A 184 -2.85 20.20 -14.82
C THR A 184 -3.35 19.08 -13.90
N VAL A 185 -4.12 19.43 -12.87
CA VAL A 185 -4.82 18.49 -11.98
C VAL A 185 -6.05 17.95 -12.68
N GLY A 186 -6.24 16.64 -12.63
CA GLY A 186 -7.48 16.00 -13.09
C GLY A 186 -7.83 16.33 -14.53
N LYS A 187 -6.88 16.17 -15.47
CA LYS A 187 -7.27 16.10 -16.89
C LYS A 187 -8.33 15.00 -16.98
N LEU A 188 -9.55 15.31 -17.42
CA LEU A 188 -10.56 14.28 -17.65
C LEU A 188 -9.98 13.31 -18.67
N TRP A 189 -9.49 12.17 -18.20
CA TRP A 189 -9.01 11.11 -19.07
C TRP A 189 -10.24 10.35 -19.55
N TRP A 190 -10.56 10.54 -20.82
CA TRP A 190 -11.55 9.71 -21.51
C TRP A 190 -10.87 8.40 -21.86
N ALA A 191 -11.38 7.28 -21.35
CA ALA A 191 -10.96 5.96 -21.80
C ALA A 191 -12.18 5.25 -22.38
N GLY A 192 -12.18 5.04 -23.70
CA GLY A 192 -13.32 4.43 -24.40
C GLY A 192 -14.62 5.24 -24.29
N GLY A 193 -14.54 6.57 -24.25
CA GLY A 193 -15.72 7.46 -24.18
C GLY A 193 -16.35 7.62 -22.79
N VAL A 194 -15.81 6.97 -21.75
CA VAL A 194 -16.30 7.08 -20.36
C VAL A 194 -15.43 8.05 -19.56
N VAL A 195 -16.09 8.95 -18.82
CA VAL A 195 -15.43 9.92 -17.92
C VAL A 195 -14.87 9.21 -16.69
N ARG A 196 -13.58 9.43 -16.39
CA ARG A 196 -12.92 8.90 -15.19
C ARG A 196 -12.93 9.93 -14.07
N TYR A 197 -13.65 9.64 -13.00
CA TYR A 197 -13.72 10.55 -11.85
C TYR A 197 -12.57 10.30 -10.88
N GLY A 198 -11.89 11.39 -10.49
CA GLY A 198 -10.78 11.37 -9.54
C GLY A 198 -11.15 11.71 -8.08
N GLY A 199 -12.41 12.03 -7.80
CA GLY A 199 -12.87 12.42 -6.47
C GLY A 199 -12.05 13.57 -5.86
N PHE A 200 -11.84 13.52 -4.54
CA PHE A 200 -10.99 14.47 -3.81
C PHE A 200 -9.49 14.33 -4.12
N ALA A 201 -9.05 13.16 -4.60
CA ALA A 201 -7.66 12.93 -4.97
C ALA A 201 -7.29 13.60 -6.30
N GLY A 202 -8.27 13.89 -7.16
CA GLY A 202 -8.04 14.47 -8.49
C GLY A 202 -7.48 13.49 -9.53
N ASP A 203 -7.18 12.24 -9.14
CA ASP A 203 -6.81 11.12 -10.01
C ASP A 203 -7.65 9.89 -9.66
N SER A 204 -8.32 9.33 -10.66
CA SER A 204 -9.18 8.14 -10.53
C SER A 204 -8.46 6.93 -9.94
N THR A 205 -7.19 6.73 -10.31
CA THR A 205 -6.41 5.58 -9.83
C THR A 205 -6.08 5.74 -8.35
N MET A 206 -5.62 6.92 -7.96
CA MET A 206 -5.27 7.26 -6.59
C MET A 206 -6.48 7.21 -5.66
N ALA A 207 -7.61 7.77 -6.08
CA ALA A 207 -8.86 7.69 -5.33
C ALA A 207 -9.29 6.23 -5.13
N ALA A 208 -9.26 5.42 -6.19
CA ALA A 208 -9.59 4.00 -6.12
C ALA A 208 -8.69 3.24 -5.15
N PHE A 209 -7.38 3.49 -5.16
CA PHE A 209 -6.45 2.87 -4.21
C PHE A 209 -6.71 3.31 -2.77
N MET A 210 -7.07 4.58 -2.54
CA MET A 210 -7.45 5.08 -1.21
C MET A 210 -8.82 4.56 -0.71
N VAL A 211 -9.62 3.94 -1.57
CA VAL A 211 -10.80 3.15 -1.16
C VAL A 211 -10.37 1.77 -0.67
N ILE A 212 -9.55 1.04 -1.44
CA ILE A 212 -9.22 -0.36 -1.12
C ILE A 212 -8.11 -0.54 -0.09
N PHE A 213 -7.08 0.31 -0.12
CA PHE A 213 -5.89 0.14 0.73
C PHE A 213 -6.21 0.29 2.22
N PRO A 214 -6.88 1.37 2.68
CA PRO A 214 -7.25 1.48 4.08
C PRO A 214 -8.26 0.40 4.49
N TYR A 215 -9.17 0.00 3.59
CA TYR A 215 -10.10 -1.11 3.83
C TYR A 215 -9.35 -2.42 4.12
N PHE A 216 -8.31 -2.75 3.34
CA PHE A 216 -7.48 -3.95 3.57
C PHE A 216 -6.67 -3.92 4.86
N LEU A 217 -6.34 -2.73 5.37
CA LEU A 217 -5.74 -2.60 6.69
C LEU A 217 -6.79 -2.79 7.81
N LEU A 218 -8.04 -2.40 7.57
CA LEU A 218 -9.08 -2.33 8.59
C LEU A 218 -9.98 -3.57 8.69
N TYR A 219 -10.11 -4.39 7.64
CA TYR A 219 -11.14 -5.44 7.58
C TYR A 219 -11.14 -6.40 8.79
N LYS A 220 -9.95 -6.69 9.36
CA LYS A 220 -9.78 -7.56 10.55
C LYS A 220 -10.35 -6.94 11.82
N HIS A 221 -10.44 -5.61 11.87
CA HIS A 221 -10.96 -4.85 13.01
C HIS A 221 -12.45 -4.51 12.86
N LEU A 222 -13.04 -4.77 11.68
CA LEU A 222 -14.46 -4.58 11.42
C LEU A 222 -15.22 -5.88 11.71
N PRO A 223 -16.44 -5.81 12.28
CA PRO A 223 -17.27 -7.00 12.41
C PRO A 223 -17.63 -7.55 11.03
N ARG A 224 -17.86 -8.87 10.93
CA ARG A 224 -18.09 -9.56 9.64
C ARG A 224 -19.24 -8.95 8.83
N TRP A 225 -20.34 -8.61 9.50
CA TRP A 225 -21.50 -7.99 8.85
C TRP A 225 -21.15 -6.62 8.24
N ALA A 226 -20.32 -5.81 8.91
CA ALA A 226 -19.91 -4.51 8.40
C ALA A 226 -19.02 -4.65 7.16
N ASN A 227 -18.13 -5.65 7.13
CA ASN A 227 -17.35 -5.95 5.93
C ASN A 227 -18.26 -6.25 4.73
N VAL A 228 -19.26 -7.12 4.91
CA VAL A 228 -20.21 -7.48 3.84
C VAL A 228 -21.04 -6.27 3.37
N LEU A 229 -21.50 -5.43 4.30
CA LEU A 229 -22.25 -4.22 3.95
C LEU A 229 -21.41 -3.18 3.21
N LEU A 230 -20.09 -3.14 3.45
CA LEU A 230 -19.21 -2.20 2.76
C LEU A 230 -18.95 -2.60 1.31
N TRP A 231 -18.97 -3.89 0.96
CA TRP A 231 -18.59 -4.32 -0.40
C TRP A 231 -19.38 -3.65 -1.52
N PRO A 232 -20.73 -3.56 -1.50
CA PRO A 232 -21.47 -2.87 -2.54
C PRO A 232 -21.07 -1.40 -2.68
N VAL A 233 -20.82 -0.71 -1.55
CA VAL A 233 -20.39 0.69 -1.55
C VAL A 233 -19.00 0.83 -2.16
N LEU A 234 -18.07 -0.04 -1.79
CA LEU A 234 -16.70 -0.03 -2.34
C LEU A 234 -16.71 -0.36 -3.83
N PHE A 235 -17.44 -1.39 -4.25
CA PHE A 235 -17.58 -1.74 -5.67
C PHE A 235 -18.17 -0.60 -6.49
N TYR A 236 -19.23 0.04 -5.98
CA TYR A 236 -19.85 1.17 -6.67
C TYR A 236 -18.88 2.36 -6.81
N ALA A 237 -18.17 2.72 -5.74
CA ALA A 237 -17.15 3.77 -5.81
C ALA A 237 -16.02 3.43 -6.82
N LEU A 238 -15.58 2.18 -6.86
CA LEU A 238 -14.54 1.73 -7.79
C LEU A 238 -15.03 1.69 -9.25
N ASP A 239 -16.28 1.33 -9.49
CA ASP A 239 -16.89 1.34 -10.82
C ASP A 239 -16.93 2.77 -11.38
N ILE A 240 -17.32 3.76 -10.56
CA ILE A 240 -17.28 5.19 -10.92
C ILE A 240 -15.86 5.66 -11.27
N SER A 241 -14.84 5.16 -10.54
CA SER A 241 -13.44 5.47 -10.87
C SER A 241 -12.98 4.83 -12.19
N THR A 242 -13.72 3.85 -12.72
CA THR A 242 -13.37 2.99 -13.87
C THR A 242 -12.05 2.20 -13.71
N SER A 243 -11.54 2.08 -12.49
CA SER A 243 -10.29 1.36 -12.20
C SER A 243 -10.52 -0.15 -12.21
N LYS A 244 -10.33 -0.76 -13.38
CA LYS A 244 -10.42 -2.23 -13.56
C LYS A 244 -9.48 -2.98 -12.62
N THR A 245 -8.27 -2.45 -12.42
CA THR A 245 -7.28 -3.04 -11.52
C THR A 245 -7.76 -3.03 -10.07
N ALA A 246 -8.23 -1.89 -9.56
CA ALA A 246 -8.71 -1.80 -8.18
C ALA A 246 -9.98 -2.67 -7.96
N SER A 247 -10.89 -2.69 -8.93
CA SER A 247 -12.08 -3.53 -8.91
C SER A 247 -11.74 -5.02 -8.91
N GLY A 248 -10.78 -5.43 -9.74
CA GLY A 248 -10.27 -6.81 -9.77
C GLY A 248 -9.59 -7.22 -8.46
N VAL A 249 -8.81 -6.31 -7.86
CA VAL A 249 -8.19 -6.53 -6.55
C VAL A 249 -9.24 -6.67 -5.45
N LEU A 250 -10.28 -5.82 -5.44
CA LEU A 250 -11.39 -5.97 -4.48
C LEU A 250 -12.15 -7.28 -4.69
N ALA A 251 -12.43 -7.68 -5.93
CA ALA A 251 -13.10 -8.94 -6.24
C ALA A 251 -12.28 -10.16 -5.77
N ALA A 252 -10.97 -10.17 -6.04
CA ALA A 252 -10.07 -11.20 -5.55
C ALA A 252 -10.03 -11.23 -4.01
N PHE A 253 -10.04 -10.06 -3.36
CA PHE A 253 -10.09 -9.97 -1.90
C PHE A 253 -11.42 -10.48 -1.33
N VAL A 254 -12.56 -10.18 -1.94
CA VAL A 254 -13.88 -10.69 -1.52
C VAL A 254 -13.91 -12.21 -1.63
N ALA A 255 -13.43 -12.77 -2.75
CA ALA A 255 -13.31 -14.21 -2.92
C ALA A 255 -12.42 -14.84 -1.83
N TYR A 256 -11.25 -14.24 -1.57
CA TYR A 256 -10.36 -14.63 -0.46
C TYR A 256 -11.06 -14.57 0.90
N TYR A 257 -11.78 -13.48 1.19
CA TYR A 257 -12.45 -13.27 2.46
C TYR A 257 -13.55 -14.32 2.69
N VAL A 258 -14.37 -14.58 1.67
CA VAL A 258 -15.41 -15.62 1.75
C VAL A 258 -14.75 -17.00 1.93
N ALA A 259 -13.76 -17.33 1.11
CA ALA A 259 -13.08 -18.63 1.17
C ALA A 259 -12.44 -18.89 2.54
N ILE A 260 -11.70 -17.93 3.10
CA ILE A 260 -10.93 -18.15 4.33
C ILE A 260 -11.73 -17.83 5.59
N HIS A 261 -12.44 -16.70 5.62
CA HIS A 261 -13.07 -16.23 6.86
C HIS A 261 -14.50 -16.73 7.08
N ILE A 262 -15.20 -17.13 6.01
CA ILE A 262 -16.57 -17.65 6.10
C ILE A 262 -16.57 -19.17 6.00
N LEU A 263 -15.90 -19.75 5.00
CA LEU A 263 -15.99 -21.19 4.71
C LEU A 263 -15.01 -22.05 5.53
N VAL A 264 -13.82 -21.55 5.86
CA VAL A 264 -12.79 -22.35 6.56
C VAL A 264 -12.90 -22.21 8.09
N PRO A 265 -12.88 -23.33 8.85
CA PRO A 265 -12.84 -23.30 10.30
C PRO A 265 -11.61 -22.57 10.85
N ALA A 266 -11.79 -21.80 11.94
CA ALA A 266 -10.77 -20.94 12.53
C ALA A 266 -9.41 -21.64 12.77
N ARG A 267 -9.41 -22.94 13.12
CA ARG A 267 -8.19 -23.72 13.37
C ARG A 267 -7.26 -23.87 12.15
N ARG A 268 -7.80 -23.81 10.93
CA ARG A 268 -7.01 -23.96 9.68
C ARG A 268 -6.69 -22.64 8.99
N GLN A 269 -7.27 -21.53 9.45
CA GLN A 269 -7.13 -20.23 8.79
C GLN A 269 -5.67 -19.74 8.77
N LEU A 270 -4.93 -19.88 9.87
CA LEU A 270 -3.56 -19.37 9.96
C LEU A 270 -2.62 -20.02 8.94
N GLY A 271 -2.67 -21.35 8.80
CA GLY A 271 -1.82 -22.08 7.84
C GLY A 271 -2.15 -21.71 6.39
N LEU A 272 -3.44 -21.55 6.06
CA LEU A 272 -3.84 -21.09 4.72
C LEU A 272 -3.43 -19.65 4.45
N GLN A 273 -3.56 -18.76 5.43
CA GLN A 273 -3.12 -17.36 5.30
C GLN A 273 -1.61 -17.27 5.08
N GLN A 274 -0.82 -18.05 5.81
CA GLN A 274 0.62 -18.16 5.59
C GLN A 274 0.94 -18.72 4.21
N GLY A 275 0.24 -19.77 3.78
CA GLY A 275 0.39 -20.35 2.44
C GLY A 275 0.11 -19.31 1.35
N VAL A 276 -1.01 -18.60 1.42
CA VAL A 276 -1.37 -17.52 0.48
C VAL A 276 -0.33 -16.40 0.49
N ALA A 277 0.15 -16.00 1.68
CA ALA A 277 1.20 -14.98 1.80
C ALA A 277 2.50 -15.42 1.12
N VAL A 278 2.93 -16.67 1.31
CA VAL A 278 4.13 -17.21 0.64
C VAL A 278 3.90 -17.33 -0.86
N SER A 279 2.74 -17.80 -1.30
CA SER A 279 2.39 -17.88 -2.72
C SER A 279 2.34 -16.51 -3.40
N SER A 280 2.10 -15.42 -2.66
CA SER A 280 2.12 -14.06 -3.22
C SER A 280 3.49 -13.68 -3.79
N TYR A 281 4.59 -14.25 -3.29
CA TYR A 281 5.92 -14.03 -3.87
C TYR A 281 6.06 -14.60 -5.29
N LEU A 282 5.24 -15.57 -5.68
CA LEU A 282 5.21 -16.06 -7.08
C LEU A 282 4.74 -14.96 -8.04
N LEU A 283 3.97 -13.98 -7.56
CA LEU A 283 3.55 -12.84 -8.38
C LEU A 283 4.72 -11.93 -8.77
N VAL A 284 5.87 -12.02 -8.11
CA VAL A 284 7.09 -11.31 -8.55
C VAL A 284 7.57 -11.81 -9.92
N LEU A 285 7.24 -13.06 -10.29
CA LEU A 285 7.54 -13.61 -11.61
C LEU A 285 6.52 -13.17 -12.66
N PHE A 286 5.39 -12.59 -12.26
CA PHE A 286 4.31 -12.22 -13.17
C PHE A 286 4.73 -11.19 -14.23
N PRO A 287 5.49 -10.11 -13.93
CA PRO A 287 6.01 -9.22 -14.96
C PRO A 287 6.91 -9.94 -15.96
N ILE A 288 7.77 -10.87 -15.51
CA ILE A 288 8.64 -11.66 -16.39
C ILE A 288 7.78 -12.53 -17.32
N LEU A 289 6.80 -13.23 -16.75
CA LEU A 289 5.85 -14.03 -17.53
C LEU A 289 5.11 -13.16 -18.55
N MET A 290 4.65 -11.97 -18.17
CA MET A 290 3.99 -11.02 -19.08
C MET A 290 4.92 -10.53 -20.19
N ILE A 291 6.19 -10.27 -19.90
CA ILE A 291 7.17 -9.91 -20.94
C ILE A 291 7.35 -11.05 -21.94
N PHE A 292 7.41 -12.31 -21.47
CA PHE A 292 7.53 -13.45 -22.39
C PHE A 292 6.23 -13.74 -23.17
N THR A 293 5.07 -13.59 -22.56
CA THR A 293 3.78 -13.89 -23.22
C THR A 293 3.31 -12.77 -24.13
N LEU A 294 3.59 -11.51 -23.79
CA LEU A 294 3.16 -10.33 -24.54
C LEU A 294 4.28 -9.66 -25.34
N GLY A 295 5.55 -10.00 -25.11
CA GLY A 295 6.71 -9.39 -25.79
C GLY A 295 6.81 -9.67 -27.30
N GLY A 296 5.89 -10.47 -27.86
CA GLY A 296 5.72 -10.66 -29.30
C GLY A 296 4.39 -10.14 -29.85
N ALA A 297 3.52 -9.54 -29.03
CA ALA A 297 2.25 -8.98 -29.48
C ALA A 297 2.48 -7.58 -30.06
N ASN A 298 2.50 -7.47 -31.39
CA ASN A 298 2.47 -6.17 -32.07
C ASN A 298 1.10 -5.51 -31.82
N LEU A 299 1.04 -4.59 -30.85
CA LEU A 299 -0.17 -3.82 -30.55
C LEU A 299 -0.55 -2.84 -31.68
N ASP A 300 0.35 -2.62 -32.64
CA ASP A 300 0.12 -1.78 -33.82
C ASP A 300 -0.75 -2.45 -34.89
N ALA A 301 -0.89 -3.79 -34.87
CA ALA A 301 -1.63 -4.52 -35.91
C ALA A 301 -3.16 -4.41 -35.81
N ASN A 302 -3.69 -3.75 -34.77
CA ASN A 302 -5.13 -3.62 -34.51
C ASN A 302 -5.65 -2.17 -34.55
N TYR A 303 -4.86 -1.22 -35.03
CA TYR A 303 -5.35 0.13 -35.37
C TYR A 303 -5.51 0.23 -36.90
N PRO A 304 -6.74 0.27 -37.43
CA PRO A 304 -6.97 0.73 -38.80
C PRO A 304 -6.62 2.23 -38.96
#